data_AF-A0A3N5QXR6-F1
#
_entry.id   AF-A0A3N5QXR6-F1
#
_cell.length_a   1.000
_cell.length_b   1.000
_cell.length_c   1.000
_cell.angle_alpha   90.00
_cell.angle_beta   90.00
_cell.angle_gamma   90.00
#
_symmetry.space_group_name_H-M   'P 1'
#
loop_
_entity.id
_entity.type
_entity.pdbx_description
1 polymer ?
#
loop_
_entity_poly.entity_id
_entity_poly.type
_entity_poly.pdbx_seq_one_letter_code
_entity_poly.pdbx_strand_id
1 'polypeptide(L)'
;NETMAAAAKTHIAEKGGNPKIVTLSAFGGAGPVHAYGLAKKLGSPRFIVPPNAGVGSALGFFTAPRAFDLVRSHKVALADADFGAIDKIFSQMEAEGAKTLQQSGRGETIRFERSLDMRFVGQGSETNILVPEKNFTKIKREEIRKRFDQIYEKLYGRTYPESSIECINFKVRASLPERLFHFGKLQAKGKSIRQAIKGRRPAYSGIAKDFIPFTVYDRYKLFPKARFRGPAIIEERESTVIVGEDASVSVDDFGFLWVELATDPASVKKAKKASALRRSLKKAASKLKAKSKTPARKPLVKKRVRKP
;
A
#
# COMPACT_ATOMS: atom_id res chain seq x y z
N ASN A 1 0.32 -12.97 -6.70
CA ASN A 1 1.46 -12.23 -6.07
C ASN A 1 2.56 -11.87 -7.05
N GLU A 2 3.02 -12.76 -7.94
CA GLU A 2 4.08 -12.40 -8.91
C GLU A 2 3.70 -11.23 -9.82
N THR A 3 2.51 -11.28 -10.44
CA THR A 3 2.01 -10.19 -11.29
C THR A 3 1.94 -8.84 -10.55
N MET A 4 1.45 -8.84 -9.31
CA MET A 4 1.43 -7.63 -8.46
C MET A 4 2.84 -7.12 -8.14
N ALA A 5 3.78 -8.02 -7.86
CA ALA A 5 5.16 -7.65 -7.58
C ALA A 5 5.87 -7.09 -8.82
N ALA A 6 5.62 -7.65 -10.00
CA ALA A 6 6.14 -7.14 -11.26
C ALA A 6 5.63 -5.71 -11.53
N ALA A 7 4.31 -5.49 -11.46
CA ALA A 7 3.71 -4.18 -11.64
C ALA A 7 4.25 -3.14 -10.64
N ALA A 8 4.35 -3.51 -9.36
CA ALA A 8 4.90 -2.63 -8.33
C ALA A 8 6.39 -2.32 -8.56
N LYS A 9 7.21 -3.29 -9.01
CA LYS A 9 8.63 -3.06 -9.36
C LYS A 9 8.77 -2.09 -10.52
N THR A 10 7.98 -2.26 -11.58
CA THR A 10 7.97 -1.35 -12.72
C THR A 10 7.64 0.06 -12.28
N HIS A 11 6.55 0.24 -11.53
CA HIS A 11 6.14 1.56 -11.06
C HIS A 11 7.19 2.22 -10.13
N ILE A 12 7.80 1.44 -9.24
CA ILE A 12 8.86 1.93 -8.35
C ILE A 12 10.09 2.35 -9.18
N ALA A 13 10.47 1.56 -10.20
CA ALA A 13 11.60 1.86 -11.07
C ALA A 13 11.35 3.13 -11.92
N GLU A 14 10.15 3.33 -12.45
CA GLU A 14 9.74 4.54 -13.18
C GLU A 14 9.86 5.82 -12.32
N LYS A 15 9.82 5.68 -11.00
CA LYS A 15 10.00 6.77 -10.03
C LYS A 15 11.42 6.85 -9.45
N GLY A 16 12.36 6.05 -9.95
CA GLY A 16 13.73 5.97 -9.43
C GLY A 16 13.84 5.41 -8.01
N GLY A 17 12.82 4.68 -7.53
CA GLY A 17 12.75 4.17 -6.17
C GLY A 17 13.39 2.79 -5.98
N ASN A 18 13.60 2.40 -4.72
CA ASN A 18 14.10 1.08 -4.34
C ASN A 18 13.09 0.35 -3.43
N PRO A 19 12.51 -0.79 -3.87
CA PRO A 19 11.50 -1.51 -3.09
C PRO A 19 12.01 -2.09 -1.76
N LYS A 20 13.33 -2.21 -1.58
CA LYS A 20 13.95 -2.76 -0.36
C LYS A 20 13.94 -1.79 0.82
N ILE A 21 13.66 -0.51 0.60
CA ILE A 21 13.64 0.52 1.64
C ILE A 21 12.26 1.13 1.88
N VAL A 22 11.24 0.74 1.09
CA VAL A 22 9.88 1.27 1.21
C VAL A 22 9.02 0.42 2.13
N THR A 23 8.05 1.08 2.76
CA THR A 23 6.97 0.43 3.51
C THR A 23 5.75 0.29 2.63
N LEU A 24 5.19 -0.91 2.51
CA LEU A 24 3.96 -1.12 1.74
C LEU A 24 2.75 -0.69 2.57
N SER A 25 1.85 0.11 2.00
CA SER A 25 0.52 0.34 2.58
C SER A 25 -0.48 -0.60 1.94
N ALA A 26 -1.06 -1.50 2.72
CA ALA A 26 -1.98 -2.52 2.24
C ALA A 26 -3.42 -2.15 2.59
N PHE A 27 -4.19 -1.73 1.58
CA PHE A 27 -5.61 -1.43 1.66
C PHE A 27 -6.37 -2.05 0.46
N GLY A 28 -7.69 -1.89 0.45
CA GLY A 28 -8.62 -2.61 -0.42
C GLY A 28 -8.96 -3.99 0.16
N GLY A 29 -10.06 -4.60 -0.31
CA GLY A 29 -10.56 -5.86 0.23
C GLY A 29 -9.52 -7.00 0.22
N ALA A 30 -8.76 -7.13 -0.86
CA ALA A 30 -7.74 -8.17 -1.03
C ALA A 30 -6.29 -7.72 -0.72
N GLY A 31 -6.05 -6.41 -0.53
CA GLY A 31 -4.69 -5.90 -0.33
C GLY A 31 -3.99 -6.54 0.87
N PRO A 32 -4.57 -6.50 2.09
CA PRO A 32 -3.99 -7.12 3.27
C PRO A 32 -3.80 -8.65 3.17
N VAL A 33 -4.60 -9.34 2.33
CA VAL A 33 -4.46 -10.79 2.09
C VAL A 33 -3.15 -11.09 1.36
N HIS A 34 -2.80 -10.24 0.39
CA HIS A 34 -1.61 -10.40 -0.44
C HIS A 34 -0.36 -9.70 0.10
N ALA A 35 -0.51 -8.77 1.06
CA ALA A 35 0.54 -7.89 1.56
C ALA A 35 1.81 -8.63 2.00
N TYR A 36 1.69 -9.67 2.82
CA TYR A 36 2.85 -10.44 3.30
C TYR A 36 3.62 -11.10 2.15
N GLY A 37 2.91 -11.73 1.21
CA GLY A 37 3.54 -12.39 0.07
C GLY A 37 4.15 -11.39 -0.92
N LEU A 38 3.50 -10.23 -1.10
CA LEU A 38 4.00 -9.13 -1.93
C LEU A 38 5.26 -8.50 -1.31
N ALA A 39 5.26 -8.22 -0.01
CA ALA A 39 6.41 -7.69 0.72
C ALA A 39 7.65 -8.56 0.52
N LYS A 40 7.52 -9.89 0.65
CA LYS A 40 8.62 -10.83 0.40
C LYS A 40 9.16 -10.79 -1.03
N LYS A 41 8.28 -10.67 -2.02
CA LYS A 41 8.69 -10.63 -3.44
C LYS A 41 9.34 -9.32 -3.86
N LEU A 42 8.93 -8.22 -3.22
CA LEU A 42 9.53 -6.92 -3.39
C LEU A 42 10.83 -6.77 -2.58
N GLY A 43 11.02 -7.60 -1.55
CA GLY A 43 12.10 -7.43 -0.58
C GLY A 43 11.86 -6.27 0.38
N SER A 44 10.61 -5.84 0.53
CA SER A 44 10.22 -4.78 1.47
C SER A 44 10.31 -5.31 2.90
N PRO A 45 10.91 -4.55 3.85
CA PRO A 45 11.12 -5.00 5.21
C PRO A 45 9.84 -5.02 6.04
N ARG A 46 8.81 -4.25 5.64
CA ARG A 46 7.58 -4.10 6.41
C ARG A 46 6.41 -3.62 5.57
N PHE A 47 5.20 -3.90 6.05
CA PHE A 47 3.97 -3.32 5.53
C PHE A 47 3.07 -2.84 6.66
N ILE A 48 2.22 -1.86 6.35
CA ILE A 48 1.20 -1.34 7.24
C ILE A 48 -0.19 -1.68 6.70
N VAL A 49 -1.12 -1.94 7.62
CA VAL A 49 -2.55 -2.11 7.32
C VAL A 49 -3.33 -1.08 8.14
N PRO A 50 -3.92 -0.05 7.51
CA PRO A 50 -4.70 0.94 8.22
C PRO A 50 -5.96 0.31 8.84
N PRO A 51 -6.61 1.00 9.81
CA PRO A 51 -8.00 0.69 10.14
C PRO A 51 -8.89 0.79 8.89
N ASN A 52 -9.92 -0.05 8.80
CA ASN A 52 -10.86 -0.08 7.67
C ASN A 52 -10.16 -0.30 6.32
N ALA A 53 -9.12 -1.13 6.28
CA ALA A 53 -8.30 -1.32 5.09
C ALA A 53 -9.15 -1.77 3.89
N GLY A 54 -10.18 -2.59 4.11
CA GLY A 54 -11.09 -3.04 3.05
C GLY A 54 -11.81 -1.93 2.26
N VAL A 55 -11.99 -0.73 2.85
CA VAL A 55 -12.74 0.40 2.25
C VAL A 55 -11.88 1.66 2.02
N GLY A 56 -10.56 1.50 1.92
CA GLY A 56 -9.62 2.62 1.77
C GLY A 56 -9.94 3.58 0.60
N SER A 57 -10.46 3.08 -0.53
CA SER A 57 -10.86 3.92 -1.66
C SER A 57 -12.03 4.85 -1.34
N ALA A 58 -13.03 4.38 -0.57
CA ALA A 58 -14.15 5.20 -0.15
C ALA A 58 -13.71 6.29 0.84
N LEU A 59 -12.79 5.97 1.74
CA LEU A 59 -12.18 6.96 2.64
C LEU A 59 -11.42 8.01 1.84
N GLY A 60 -10.61 7.60 0.86
CA GLY A 60 -9.89 8.53 -0.03
C GLY A 60 -10.83 9.47 -0.77
N PHE A 61 -11.94 8.94 -1.31
CA PHE A 61 -12.98 9.75 -1.96
C PHE A 61 -13.62 10.77 -1.01
N PHE A 62 -13.88 10.38 0.23
CA PHE A 62 -14.46 11.27 1.24
C PHE A 62 -13.51 12.40 1.67
N THR A 63 -12.21 12.13 1.71
CA THR A 63 -11.19 13.09 2.18
C THR A 63 -10.57 13.94 1.09
N ALA A 64 -10.68 13.50 -0.17
CA ALA A 64 -10.07 14.20 -1.29
C ALA A 64 -10.68 15.61 -1.40
N PRO A 65 -9.84 16.66 -1.51
CA PRO A 65 -10.35 17.98 -1.80
C PRO A 65 -11.06 17.94 -3.16
N ARG A 66 -12.19 18.64 -3.27
CA ARG A 66 -12.79 18.88 -4.58
C ARG A 66 -11.78 19.66 -5.40
N ALA A 67 -11.43 19.12 -6.55
CA ALA A 67 -10.44 19.69 -7.43
C ALA A 67 -10.92 19.62 -8.88
N PHE A 68 -10.42 20.54 -9.69
CA PHE A 68 -10.64 20.59 -11.12
C PHE A 68 -9.28 20.76 -11.80
N ASP A 69 -8.91 19.77 -12.61
CA ASP A 69 -7.67 19.75 -13.36
C ASP A 69 -7.93 20.26 -14.78
N LEU A 70 -7.30 21.38 -15.12
CA LEU A 70 -7.37 21.99 -16.45
C LEU A 70 -6.06 21.74 -17.21
N VAL A 71 -6.20 21.45 -18.50
CA VAL A 71 -5.06 21.32 -19.43
C VAL A 71 -5.33 22.13 -20.68
N ARG A 72 -4.30 22.84 -21.16
CA ARG A 72 -4.29 23.53 -22.46
C ARG A 72 -3.01 23.14 -23.19
N SER A 73 -3.15 22.61 -24.41
CA SER A 73 -2.02 22.29 -25.27
C SER A 73 -1.61 23.54 -26.03
N HIS A 74 -0.33 23.92 -25.89
CA HIS A 74 0.26 25.04 -26.60
C HIS A 74 1.74 24.74 -26.80
N LYS A 75 2.09 24.22 -27.98
CA LYS A 75 3.46 23.82 -28.28
C LYS A 75 4.31 25.06 -28.54
N VAL A 76 5.33 25.30 -27.71
CA VAL A 76 6.26 26.43 -27.87
C VAL A 76 7.65 26.06 -27.39
N ALA A 77 8.68 26.38 -28.17
CA ALA A 77 10.06 26.24 -27.73
C ALA A 77 10.32 27.21 -26.56
N LEU A 78 11.04 26.78 -25.53
CA LEU A 78 11.29 27.64 -24.36
C LEU A 78 12.04 28.92 -24.74
N ALA A 79 12.92 28.85 -25.73
CA ALA A 79 13.66 30.00 -26.25
C ALA A 79 12.72 31.08 -26.80
N ASP A 80 11.66 30.66 -27.51
CA ASP A 80 10.71 31.55 -28.20
C ASP A 80 9.46 31.85 -27.38
N ALA A 81 9.36 31.28 -26.17
CA ALA A 81 8.19 31.42 -25.32
C ALA A 81 7.97 32.87 -24.87
N ASP A 82 6.78 33.41 -25.16
CA ASP A 82 6.27 34.65 -24.58
C ASP A 82 5.69 34.37 -23.19
N PHE A 83 6.41 34.80 -22.16
CA PHE A 83 6.02 34.57 -20.77
C PHE A 83 4.77 35.37 -20.37
N GLY A 84 4.49 36.49 -21.03
CA GLY A 84 3.24 37.23 -20.86
C GLY A 84 2.05 36.50 -21.45
N ALA A 85 2.20 35.86 -22.61
CA ALA A 85 1.17 34.99 -23.18
C ALA A 85 0.91 33.77 -22.30
N ILE A 86 1.97 33.14 -21.78
CA ILE A 86 1.86 32.00 -20.85
C ILE A 86 1.16 32.40 -19.55
N ASP A 87 1.49 33.55 -18.97
CA ASP A 87 0.84 34.04 -17.74
C ASP A 87 -0.67 34.27 -17.96
N LYS A 88 -1.06 34.75 -19.14
CA LYS A 88 -2.48 34.87 -19.54
C LYS A 88 -3.17 33.51 -19.64
N ILE A 89 -2.52 32.50 -20.22
CA ILE A 89 -3.06 31.12 -20.28
C ILE A 89 -3.33 30.61 -18.87
N PHE A 90 -2.37 30.73 -17.96
CA PHE A 90 -2.54 30.30 -16.57
C PHE A 90 -3.67 31.08 -15.88
N SER A 91 -3.71 32.39 -16.02
CA SER A 91 -4.74 33.24 -15.40
C SER A 91 -6.15 32.89 -15.89
N GLN A 92 -6.31 32.58 -17.18
CA GLN A 92 -7.58 32.12 -17.75
C GLN A 92 -8.00 30.76 -17.18
N MET A 93 -7.07 29.81 -17.10
CA MET A 93 -7.33 28.48 -16.53
C MET A 93 -7.67 28.55 -15.04
N GLU A 94 -7.02 29.42 -14.27
CA GLU A 94 -7.34 29.66 -12.86
C GLU A 94 -8.73 30.26 -12.68
N ALA A 95 -9.11 31.24 -13.51
CA ALA A 95 -10.45 31.82 -13.49
C ALA A 95 -11.54 30.79 -13.84
N GLU A 96 -11.29 29.92 -14.82
CA GLU A 96 -12.17 28.81 -15.19
C GLU A 96 -12.31 27.81 -14.03
N GLY A 97 -11.19 27.38 -13.43
CA GLY A 97 -11.20 26.50 -12.26
C GLY A 97 -11.91 27.10 -11.06
N ALA A 98 -11.72 28.40 -10.81
CA ALA A 98 -12.40 29.14 -9.75
C ALA A 98 -13.92 29.14 -9.95
N LYS A 99 -14.38 29.46 -11.16
CA LYS A 99 -15.80 29.49 -11.52
C LYS A 99 -16.45 28.13 -11.29
N THR A 100 -15.79 27.04 -11.69
CA THR A 100 -16.28 25.67 -11.51
C THR A 100 -16.37 25.30 -10.02
N LEU A 101 -15.37 25.62 -9.21
CA LEU A 101 -15.36 25.26 -7.80
C LEU A 101 -16.30 26.13 -6.94
N GLN A 102 -16.48 27.42 -7.26
CA GLN A 102 -17.39 28.33 -6.55
C GLN A 102 -18.85 27.89 -6.60
N GLN A 103 -19.26 27.19 -7.65
CA GLN A 103 -20.61 26.59 -7.74
C GLN A 103 -20.84 25.53 -6.65
N SER A 104 -19.77 24.91 -6.14
CA SER A 104 -19.83 23.76 -5.23
C SER A 104 -19.36 24.04 -3.80
N GLY A 105 -18.56 25.10 -3.56
CA GLY A 105 -17.89 25.39 -2.29
C GLY A 105 -17.88 26.88 -1.95
N ARG A 106 -19.07 27.48 -1.78
CA ARG A 106 -19.21 28.91 -1.47
C ARG A 106 -18.41 29.28 -0.21
N GLY A 107 -17.51 30.24 -0.33
CA GLY A 107 -16.78 30.84 0.79
C GLY A 107 -15.45 30.16 1.17
N GLU A 108 -15.06 29.07 0.50
CA GLU A 108 -13.78 28.40 0.77
C GLU A 108 -12.65 28.95 -0.13
N THR A 109 -11.44 29.09 0.43
CA THR A 109 -10.25 29.56 -0.31
C THR A 109 -9.77 28.50 -1.30
N ILE A 110 -9.74 28.87 -2.59
CA ILE A 110 -9.24 28.00 -3.66
C ILE A 110 -7.72 28.07 -3.73
N ARG A 111 -7.07 26.91 -3.82
CA ARG A 111 -5.64 26.76 -4.08
C ARG A 111 -5.42 26.41 -5.55
N PHE A 112 -4.40 27.00 -6.16
CA PHE A 112 -3.98 26.71 -7.53
C PHE A 112 -2.57 26.16 -7.54
N GLU A 113 -2.38 25.07 -8.25
CA GLU A 113 -1.07 24.50 -8.56
C GLU A 113 -0.88 24.51 -10.07
N ARG A 114 0.19 25.17 -10.55
CA ARG A 114 0.52 25.26 -11.97
C ARG A 114 1.65 24.30 -12.31
N SER A 115 1.58 23.67 -13.48
CA SER A 115 2.69 22.89 -14.03
C SER A 115 2.75 22.95 -15.55
N LEU A 116 3.91 22.58 -16.09
CA LEU A 116 4.21 22.49 -17.50
C LEU A 116 4.59 21.05 -17.85
N ASP A 117 4.05 20.51 -18.92
CA ASP A 117 4.63 19.33 -19.56
C ASP A 117 5.66 19.81 -20.58
N MET A 118 6.91 19.43 -20.38
CA MET A 118 8.04 19.85 -21.19
C MET A 118 8.81 18.64 -21.71
N ARG A 119 9.50 18.78 -22.84
CA ARG A 119 10.37 17.74 -23.38
C ARG A 119 11.49 18.32 -24.21
N PHE A 120 12.51 17.50 -24.50
CA PHE A 120 13.45 17.85 -25.56
C PHE A 120 12.74 17.85 -26.92
N VAL A 121 13.11 18.79 -27.79
CA VAL A 121 12.56 18.85 -29.15
C VAL A 121 12.83 17.51 -29.87
N GLY A 122 11.78 16.91 -30.43
CA GLY A 122 11.85 15.60 -31.09
C GLY A 122 11.67 14.38 -30.16
N GLN A 123 11.60 14.58 -28.84
CA GLN A 123 11.29 13.50 -27.89
C GLN A 123 9.79 13.14 -27.92
N GLY A 124 9.48 11.85 -27.71
CA GLY A 124 8.10 11.33 -27.71
C GLY A 124 7.40 11.30 -26.35
N SER A 125 8.00 11.83 -25.28
CA SER A 125 7.42 11.80 -23.93
C SER A 125 7.78 13.05 -23.15
N GLU A 126 6.82 13.55 -22.38
CA GLU A 126 6.94 14.77 -21.59
C GLU A 126 7.31 14.50 -20.13
N THR A 127 8.01 15.46 -19.54
CA THR A 127 8.30 15.58 -18.12
C THR A 127 7.50 16.73 -17.53
N ASN A 128 6.75 16.46 -16.46
CA ASN A 128 5.96 17.47 -15.77
C ASN A 128 6.82 18.28 -14.78
N ILE A 129 6.75 19.61 -14.89
CA ILE A 129 7.53 20.57 -14.10
C ILE A 129 6.58 21.49 -13.35
N LEU A 130 6.67 21.50 -12.02
CA LEU A 130 5.89 22.40 -11.17
C LEU A 130 6.39 23.86 -11.29
N VAL A 131 5.44 24.79 -11.35
CA VAL A 131 5.70 26.23 -11.42
C VAL A 131 4.85 26.94 -10.36
N PRO A 132 5.31 27.03 -9.10
CA PRO A 132 4.51 27.60 -8.00
C PRO A 132 4.30 29.12 -8.11
N GLU A 133 5.05 29.80 -8.98
CA GLU A 133 4.98 31.25 -9.12
C GLU A 133 3.65 31.71 -9.74
N LYS A 134 2.99 32.65 -9.05
CA LYS A 134 1.73 33.25 -9.52
C LYS A 134 1.90 34.19 -10.71
N ASN A 135 3.08 34.78 -10.86
CA ASN A 135 3.40 35.65 -11.98
C ASN A 135 4.52 35.00 -12.79
N PHE A 136 4.14 34.41 -13.93
CA PHE A 136 5.06 33.71 -14.81
C PHE A 136 6.06 34.66 -15.47
N THR A 137 5.71 35.94 -15.64
CA THR A 137 6.58 36.95 -16.26
C THR A 137 7.78 37.34 -15.41
N LYS A 138 7.78 37.00 -14.12
CA LYS A 138 8.92 37.24 -13.22
C LYS A 138 9.96 36.12 -13.24
N ILE A 139 9.64 34.99 -13.85
CA ILE A 139 10.52 33.83 -13.94
C ILE A 139 11.51 34.05 -15.09
N LYS A 140 12.76 33.65 -14.88
CA LYS A 140 13.76 33.62 -15.95
C LYS A 140 13.68 32.31 -16.73
N ARG A 141 13.91 32.33 -18.05
CA ARG A 141 13.89 31.12 -18.89
C ARG A 141 14.86 30.06 -18.38
N GLU A 142 16.02 30.49 -17.90
CA GLU A 142 17.08 29.63 -17.37
C GLU A 142 16.62 28.90 -16.10
N GLU A 143 15.72 29.49 -15.31
CA GLU A 143 15.17 28.84 -14.12
C GLU A 143 14.22 27.70 -14.49
N ILE A 144 13.36 27.91 -15.50
CA ILE A 144 12.51 26.84 -16.04
C ILE A 144 13.36 25.72 -16.62
N ARG A 145 14.39 26.06 -17.41
CA ARG A 145 15.34 25.10 -17.97
C ARG A 145 16.02 24.27 -16.87
N LYS A 146 16.54 24.93 -15.84
CA LYS A 146 17.19 24.28 -14.70
C LYS A 146 16.24 23.32 -13.97
N ARG A 147 14.99 23.70 -13.75
CA ARG A 147 13.98 22.82 -13.13
C ARG A 147 13.71 21.58 -13.99
N PHE A 148 13.59 21.77 -15.30
CA PHE A 148 13.45 20.67 -16.24
C PHE A 148 14.66 19.71 -16.16
N ASP A 149 15.88 20.23 -16.27
CA ASP A 149 17.09 19.41 -16.22
C ASP A 149 17.21 18.62 -14.90
N GLN A 150 16.92 19.26 -13.77
CA GLN A 150 16.96 18.61 -12.45
C GLN A 150 15.96 17.46 -12.32
N ILE A 151 14.72 17.66 -12.79
CA ILE A 151 13.69 16.63 -12.74
C ILE A 151 14.01 15.52 -13.74
N TYR A 152 14.47 15.88 -14.94
CA TYR A 152 14.85 14.94 -15.99
C TYR A 152 16.04 14.07 -15.56
N GLU A 153 17.09 14.65 -15.00
CA GLU A 153 18.25 13.92 -14.47
C GLU A 153 17.85 13.00 -13.32
N LYS A 154 16.96 13.43 -12.43
CA LYS A 154 16.44 12.57 -11.36
C LYS A 154 15.69 11.33 -11.90
N LEU A 155 14.97 11.47 -13.01
CA LEU A 155 14.20 10.37 -13.62
C LEU A 155 15.05 9.47 -14.51
N TYR A 156 16.02 10.03 -15.24
CA TYR A 156 16.73 9.34 -16.33
C TYR A 156 18.25 9.26 -16.15
N GLY A 157 18.81 9.86 -15.10
CA GLY A 157 20.23 9.82 -14.74
C GLY A 157 21.16 10.68 -15.60
N ARG A 158 20.63 11.51 -16.51
CA ARG A 158 21.39 12.39 -17.40
C ARG A 158 20.52 13.54 -17.91
N THR A 159 21.13 14.58 -18.46
CA THR A 159 20.46 15.63 -19.25
C THR A 159 21.25 15.93 -20.54
N TYR A 160 20.69 16.76 -21.43
CA TYR A 160 21.28 17.19 -22.69
C TYR A 160 21.33 18.73 -22.77
N PRO A 161 22.40 19.36 -22.26
CA PRO A 161 22.50 20.82 -22.19
C PRO A 161 22.30 21.52 -23.54
N GLU A 162 22.87 20.97 -24.60
CA GLU A 162 22.83 21.52 -25.96
C GLU A 162 21.47 21.32 -26.68
N SER A 163 20.61 20.47 -26.15
CA SER A 163 19.30 20.19 -26.78
C SER A 163 18.26 21.20 -26.35
N SER A 164 17.54 21.78 -27.31
CA SER A 164 16.41 22.66 -27.05
C SER A 164 15.25 21.92 -26.38
N ILE A 165 14.48 22.63 -25.56
CA ILE A 165 13.27 22.10 -24.92
C ILE A 165 12.03 22.89 -25.34
N GLU A 166 10.90 22.20 -25.37
CA GLU A 166 9.60 22.76 -25.72
C GLU A 166 8.57 22.48 -24.62
N CYS A 167 7.71 23.47 -24.35
CA CYS A 167 6.49 23.30 -23.57
C CYS A 167 5.42 22.71 -24.49
N ILE A 168 4.71 21.69 -24.01
CA ILE A 168 3.63 21.01 -24.76
C ILE A 168 2.27 21.34 -24.14
N ASN A 169 2.15 21.14 -22.83
CA ASN A 169 0.90 21.38 -22.11
C ASN A 169 1.11 22.29 -20.91
N PHE A 170 0.13 23.15 -20.68
CA PHE A 170 -0.01 23.99 -19.49
C PHE A 170 -1.11 23.40 -18.64
N LYS A 171 -0.84 23.24 -17.35
CA LYS A 171 -1.74 22.57 -16.40
C LYS A 171 -2.01 23.45 -15.20
N VAL A 172 -3.28 23.51 -14.79
CA VAL A 172 -3.71 24.12 -13.53
C VAL A 172 -4.57 23.12 -12.79
N ARG A 173 -4.20 22.83 -11.55
CA ARG A 173 -5.07 22.16 -10.60
C ARG A 173 -5.66 23.20 -9.66
N ALA A 174 -6.95 23.47 -9.80
CA ALA A 174 -7.71 24.26 -8.82
C ALA A 174 -8.27 23.30 -7.77
N SER A 175 -8.16 23.61 -6.48
CA SER A 175 -8.66 22.75 -5.40
C SER A 175 -9.17 23.52 -4.19
N LEU A 176 -10.18 22.97 -3.52
CA LEU A 176 -10.60 23.41 -2.19
C LEU A 176 -9.58 22.95 -1.13
N PRO A 177 -9.58 23.54 0.08
CA PRO A 177 -8.67 23.11 1.15
C PRO A 177 -8.84 21.63 1.47
N GLU A 178 -7.72 20.95 1.71
CA GLU A 178 -7.73 19.56 2.16
C GLU A 178 -8.42 19.46 3.53
N ARG A 179 -9.28 18.45 3.67
CA ARG A 179 -9.87 18.07 4.96
C ARG A 179 -9.30 16.73 5.38
N LEU A 180 -8.18 16.80 6.10
CA LEU A 180 -7.50 15.60 6.58
C LEU A 180 -8.41 14.82 7.53
N PHE A 181 -8.59 13.54 7.24
CA PHE A 181 -9.23 12.62 8.16
C PHE A 181 -8.24 12.21 9.25
N HIS A 182 -8.62 12.43 10.49
CA HIS A 182 -7.81 12.08 11.64
C HIS A 182 -8.35 10.80 12.26
N PHE A 183 -7.52 9.76 12.32
CA PHE A 183 -7.85 8.58 13.11
C PHE A 183 -7.85 8.96 14.60
N GLY A 184 -8.94 8.65 15.30
CA GLY A 184 -8.98 8.79 16.75
C GLY A 184 -8.02 7.80 17.42
N LYS A 185 -7.35 8.23 18.48
CA LYS A 185 -6.52 7.31 19.28
C LYS A 185 -7.41 6.25 19.93
N LEU A 186 -7.00 4.99 19.80
CA LEU A 186 -7.66 3.87 20.48
C LEU A 186 -7.35 3.91 21.98
N GLN A 187 -8.32 3.48 22.80
CA GLN A 187 -8.10 3.34 24.23
C GLN A 187 -7.40 2.01 24.56
N ALA A 188 -6.39 2.09 25.44
CA ALA A 188 -5.52 0.96 25.80
C ALA A 188 -5.94 0.19 27.07
N LYS A 189 -7.05 0.56 27.74
CA LYS A 189 -7.33 0.09 29.10
C LYS A 189 -7.65 -1.41 29.18
N GLY A 190 -6.84 -2.15 29.95
CA GLY A 190 -7.15 -3.49 30.49
C GLY A 190 -7.27 -4.64 29.50
N LYS A 191 -6.90 -4.44 28.23
CA LYS A 191 -7.06 -5.45 27.18
C LYS A 191 -5.88 -6.42 27.14
N SER A 192 -6.18 -7.70 26.96
CA SER A 192 -5.18 -8.76 26.78
C SER A 192 -5.24 -9.32 25.36
N ILE A 193 -4.08 -9.65 24.79
CA ILE A 193 -4.01 -10.26 23.45
C ILE A 193 -4.85 -11.55 23.35
N ARG A 194 -5.02 -12.27 24.48
CA ARG A 194 -5.82 -13.49 24.55
C ARG A 194 -7.29 -13.22 24.20
N GLN A 195 -7.84 -12.06 24.56
CA GLN A 195 -9.23 -11.70 24.29
C GLN A 195 -9.49 -11.47 22.79
N ALA A 196 -8.44 -11.14 22.02
CA ALA A 196 -8.53 -10.99 20.57
C ALA A 196 -8.43 -12.33 19.81
N ILE A 197 -8.06 -13.43 20.46
CA ILE A 197 -7.92 -14.72 19.79
C ILE A 197 -9.31 -15.35 19.57
N LYS A 198 -9.69 -15.54 18.31
CA LYS A 198 -10.90 -16.27 17.90
C LYS A 198 -10.69 -17.79 17.87
N GLY A 199 -9.45 -18.22 17.74
CA GLY A 199 -9.08 -19.64 17.70
C GLY A 199 -7.87 -19.91 16.83
N ARG A 200 -7.80 -21.10 16.25
CA ARG A 200 -6.76 -21.52 15.31
C ARG A 200 -7.37 -22.13 14.07
N ARG A 201 -6.85 -21.77 12.89
CA ARG A 201 -7.28 -22.31 11.59
C ARG A 201 -6.08 -22.92 10.86
N PRO A 202 -6.17 -24.15 10.32
CA PRO A 202 -5.16 -24.66 9.41
C PRO A 202 -5.06 -23.77 8.16
N ALA A 203 -3.86 -23.29 7.85
CA ALA A 203 -3.59 -22.57 6.61
C ALA A 203 -2.24 -23.02 6.04
N TYR A 204 -2.10 -22.96 4.72
CA TYR A 204 -0.89 -23.39 4.05
C TYR A 204 0.25 -22.39 4.29
N SER A 205 1.36 -22.87 4.84
CA SER A 205 2.59 -22.09 4.97
C SER A 205 3.55 -22.43 3.84
N GLY A 206 3.98 -21.40 3.10
CA GLY A 206 5.06 -21.54 2.12
C GLY A 206 6.44 -21.85 2.74
N ILE A 207 6.64 -21.54 4.03
CA ILE A 207 7.88 -21.84 4.75
C ILE A 207 7.90 -23.31 5.20
N ALA A 208 6.79 -23.77 5.79
CA ALA A 208 6.63 -25.15 6.26
C ALA A 208 6.40 -26.14 5.10
N LYS A 209 5.89 -25.65 3.97
CA LYS A 209 5.34 -26.43 2.85
C LYS A 209 4.26 -27.41 3.32
N ASP A 210 3.39 -26.95 4.23
CA ASP A 210 2.35 -27.77 4.86
C ASP A 210 1.23 -26.87 5.42
N PHE A 211 0.06 -27.45 5.68
CA PHE A 211 -1.02 -26.83 6.45
C PHE A 211 -0.69 -26.86 7.95
N ILE A 212 -0.37 -25.69 8.49
CA ILE A 212 -0.06 -25.49 9.91
C ILE A 212 -1.15 -24.65 10.58
N PRO A 213 -1.34 -24.74 11.90
CA PRO A 213 -2.31 -23.89 12.59
C PRO A 213 -1.82 -22.43 12.65
N PHE A 214 -2.60 -21.52 12.08
CA PHE A 214 -2.47 -20.07 12.24
C PHE A 214 -3.37 -19.61 13.39
N THR A 215 -2.89 -18.70 14.23
CA THR A 215 -3.75 -18.07 15.25
C THR A 215 -4.65 -17.05 14.58
N VAL A 216 -5.95 -17.15 14.78
CA VAL A 216 -6.94 -16.23 14.23
C VAL A 216 -7.25 -15.14 15.25
N TYR A 217 -7.09 -13.88 14.86
CA TYR A 217 -7.36 -12.71 15.69
C TYR A 217 -8.56 -11.94 15.15
N ASP A 218 -9.39 -11.44 16.07
CA ASP A 218 -10.41 -10.43 15.82
C ASP A 218 -9.73 -9.05 15.79
N ARG A 219 -9.74 -8.40 14.63
CA ARG A 219 -9.13 -7.07 14.44
C ARG A 219 -9.66 -6.04 15.43
N TYR A 220 -10.96 -6.05 15.72
CA TYR A 220 -11.63 -5.04 16.54
C TYR A 220 -11.33 -5.18 18.04
N LYS A 221 -10.77 -6.32 18.45
CA LYS A 221 -10.32 -6.58 19.83
C LYS A 221 -8.83 -6.30 20.04
N LEU A 222 -8.08 -6.02 18.98
CA LEU A 222 -6.71 -5.55 19.11
C LEU A 222 -6.69 -4.12 19.69
N PHE A 223 -5.58 -3.80 20.36
CA PHE A 223 -5.42 -2.56 21.13
C PHE A 223 -4.02 -1.99 20.93
N PRO A 224 -3.82 -0.68 21.18
CA PRO A 224 -2.52 -0.05 21.06
C PRO A 224 -1.42 -0.81 21.77
N LYS A 225 -0.25 -0.86 21.16
CA LYS A 225 0.96 -1.54 21.67
C LYS A 225 0.86 -3.05 21.77
N ALA A 226 -0.26 -3.67 21.36
CA ALA A 226 -0.35 -5.11 21.24
C ALA A 226 0.73 -5.63 20.27
N ARG A 227 1.45 -6.67 20.66
CA ARG A 227 2.52 -7.29 19.87
C ARG A 227 2.38 -8.80 19.87
N PHE A 228 2.56 -9.42 18.72
CA PHE A 228 2.56 -10.87 18.57
C PHE A 228 3.34 -11.28 17.32
N ARG A 229 3.69 -12.56 17.22
CA ARG A 229 4.36 -13.12 16.04
C ARG A 229 3.40 -13.99 15.24
N GLY A 230 3.65 -14.11 13.94
CA GLY A 230 2.98 -15.09 13.10
C GLY A 230 3.37 -16.54 13.45
N PRO A 231 2.71 -17.54 12.85
CA PRO A 231 1.70 -17.41 11.80
C PRO A 231 0.35 -16.92 12.34
N ALA A 232 -0.22 -15.89 11.72
CA ALA A 232 -1.46 -15.25 12.16
C ALA A 232 -2.39 -14.89 10.99
N ILE A 233 -3.69 -14.97 11.24
CA ILE A 233 -4.77 -14.46 10.40
C ILE A 233 -5.50 -13.41 11.22
N ILE A 234 -5.59 -12.17 10.75
CA ILE A 234 -6.28 -11.10 11.45
C ILE A 234 -7.51 -10.73 10.62
N GLU A 235 -8.69 -11.03 11.13
CA GLU A 235 -9.95 -10.87 10.42
C GLU A 235 -10.61 -9.54 10.81
N GLU A 236 -10.95 -8.74 9.81
CA GLU A 236 -11.91 -7.64 9.90
C GLU A 236 -13.07 -7.93 8.93
N ARG A 237 -14.16 -7.18 9.00
CA ARG A 237 -15.35 -7.48 8.20
C ARG A 237 -15.09 -7.31 6.70
N GLU A 238 -14.25 -6.35 6.32
CA GLU A 238 -14.02 -5.96 4.92
C GLU A 238 -12.72 -6.50 4.34
N SER A 239 -11.84 -7.10 5.16
CA SER A 239 -10.54 -7.63 4.72
C SER A 239 -9.96 -8.66 5.69
N THR A 240 -8.82 -9.26 5.33
CA THR A 240 -8.09 -10.19 6.19
C THR A 240 -6.59 -10.01 6.00
N VAL A 241 -5.86 -9.85 7.10
CA VAL A 241 -4.40 -9.77 7.08
C VAL A 241 -3.80 -11.15 7.28
N ILE A 242 -2.90 -11.55 6.39
CA ILE A 242 -2.14 -12.79 6.51
C ILE A 242 -0.71 -12.49 6.92
N VAL A 243 -0.23 -13.17 7.97
CA VAL A 243 1.12 -12.99 8.51
C VAL A 243 1.81 -14.34 8.64
N GLY A 244 2.96 -14.52 7.99
CA GLY A 244 3.75 -15.76 8.05
C GLY A 244 4.57 -15.92 9.33
N GLU A 245 5.21 -17.09 9.49
CA GLU A 245 5.98 -17.45 10.69
C GLU A 245 7.23 -16.59 10.94
N ASP A 246 7.73 -15.95 9.87
CA ASP A 246 8.92 -15.09 9.86
C ASP A 246 8.57 -13.61 9.98
N ALA A 247 7.38 -13.28 10.51
CA ALA A 247 6.96 -11.89 10.71
C ALA A 247 6.41 -11.63 12.12
N SER A 248 6.48 -10.37 12.54
CA SER A 248 5.87 -9.85 13.77
C SER A 248 4.88 -8.75 13.47
N VAL A 249 3.86 -8.65 14.30
CA VAL A 249 2.80 -7.65 14.22
C VAL A 249 2.86 -6.78 15.45
N SER A 250 2.72 -5.47 15.26
CA SER A 250 2.43 -4.51 16.32
C SER A 250 1.25 -3.61 15.94
N VAL A 251 0.55 -3.10 16.94
CA VAL A 251 -0.57 -2.17 16.77
C VAL A 251 -0.14 -0.81 17.32
N ASP A 252 -0.30 0.26 16.54
CA ASP A 252 -0.03 1.61 17.04
C ASP A 252 -1.23 2.23 17.75
N ASP A 253 -1.08 3.48 18.21
CA ASP A 253 -2.11 4.20 18.97
C ASP A 253 -3.35 4.53 18.11
N PHE A 254 -3.23 4.51 16.80
CA PHE A 254 -4.32 4.77 15.84
C PHE A 254 -4.94 3.48 15.30
N GLY A 255 -4.44 2.34 15.73
CA GLY A 255 -4.92 1.03 15.34
C GLY A 255 -4.31 0.50 14.04
N PHE A 256 -3.30 1.11 13.44
CA PHE A 256 -2.62 0.52 12.28
C PHE A 256 -1.91 -0.76 12.71
N LEU A 257 -1.95 -1.79 11.85
CA LEU A 257 -1.08 -2.94 12.00
C LEU A 257 0.23 -2.64 11.30
N TRP A 258 1.31 -2.75 12.05
CA TRP A 258 2.66 -2.75 11.54
C TRP A 258 3.15 -4.18 11.49
N VAL A 259 3.44 -4.68 10.29
CA VAL A 259 3.96 -6.04 10.08
C VAL A 259 5.38 -5.95 9.58
N GLU A 260 6.31 -6.44 10.40
CA GLU A 260 7.73 -6.47 10.11
C GLU A 260 8.14 -7.87 9.70
N LEU A 261 8.81 -7.97 8.55
CA LEU A 261 9.37 -9.21 8.06
C LEU A 261 10.79 -9.37 8.61
N ALA A 262 11.12 -10.57 9.03
CA ALA A 262 12.46 -10.88 9.51
C ALA A 262 13.44 -10.83 8.30
N THR A 263 14.28 -9.80 8.26
CA THR A 263 15.22 -9.54 7.15
C THR A 263 16.54 -10.31 7.26
N ASP A 264 16.83 -10.90 8.42
CA ASP A 264 18.10 -11.60 8.67
C ASP A 264 17.98 -13.14 8.43
N PRO A 265 18.86 -13.77 7.63
CA PRO A 265 18.89 -15.23 7.45
C PRO A 265 18.95 -16.05 8.75
N ALA A 266 19.53 -15.55 9.85
CA ALA A 266 19.52 -16.22 11.15
C ALA A 266 18.11 -16.30 11.76
N SER A 267 17.36 -15.21 11.64
CA SER A 267 15.97 -15.12 12.12
C SER A 267 15.01 -15.98 11.28
N VAL A 268 15.25 -16.10 9.98
CA VAL A 268 14.55 -17.03 9.07
C VAL A 268 14.89 -18.49 9.42
N LYS A 269 16.16 -18.82 9.72
CA LYS A 269 16.56 -20.15 10.20
C LYS A 269 15.85 -20.52 11.51
N LYS A 270 15.70 -19.57 12.45
CA LYS A 270 14.96 -19.76 13.70
C LYS A 270 13.47 -20.01 13.45
N ALA A 271 12.85 -19.27 12.54
CA ALA A 271 11.46 -19.51 12.11
C ALA A 271 11.29 -20.89 11.46
N LYS A 272 12.21 -21.31 10.57
CA LYS A 272 12.22 -22.66 9.98
C LYS A 272 12.36 -23.76 11.02
N LYS A 273 13.26 -23.61 12.00
CA LYS A 273 13.44 -24.56 13.13
C LYS A 273 12.17 -24.66 13.97
N ALA A 274 11.56 -23.53 14.32
CA ALA A 274 10.30 -23.51 15.08
C ALA A 274 9.14 -24.16 14.32
N SER A 275 9.06 -23.94 12.99
CA SER A 275 8.07 -24.58 12.12
C SER A 275 8.28 -26.10 12.02
N ALA A 276 9.53 -26.54 11.85
CA ALA A 276 9.89 -27.96 11.84
C ALA A 276 9.53 -28.68 13.16
N LEU A 277 9.77 -28.04 14.30
CA LEU A 277 9.39 -28.54 15.62
C LEU A 277 7.86 -28.65 15.78
N ARG A 278 7.09 -27.69 15.27
CA ARG A 278 5.62 -27.77 15.27
C ARG A 278 5.12 -28.93 14.40
N ARG A 279 5.77 -29.19 13.26
CA ARG A 279 5.44 -30.32 12.37
C ARG A 279 5.73 -31.67 13.02
N SER A 280 6.86 -31.81 13.72
CA SER A 280 7.19 -33.05 14.44
C SER A 280 6.20 -33.31 15.58
N LEU A 281 5.83 -32.29 16.36
CA LEU A 281 4.82 -32.40 17.42
C LEU A 281 3.43 -32.77 16.85
N LYS A 282 3.03 -32.23 15.69
CA LYS A 282 1.76 -32.59 15.02
C LYS A 282 1.77 -34.06 14.57
N LYS A 283 2.88 -34.55 14.02
CA LYS A 283 3.05 -35.98 13.64
C LYS A 283 3.06 -36.92 14.85
N ALA A 284 3.65 -36.49 15.97
CA ALA A 284 3.64 -37.26 17.21
C ALA A 284 2.21 -37.35 17.80
N ALA A 285 1.49 -36.23 17.85
CA ALA A 285 0.11 -36.17 18.32
C ALA A 285 -0.86 -36.98 17.43
N SER A 286 -0.67 -36.99 16.10
CA SER A 286 -1.50 -37.82 15.22
C SER A 286 -1.21 -39.32 15.38
N LYS A 287 0.05 -39.72 15.57
CA LYS A 287 0.42 -41.12 15.88
C LYS A 287 -0.16 -41.59 17.22
N LEU A 288 -0.16 -40.74 18.24
CA LEU A 288 -0.78 -41.04 19.54
C LEU A 288 -2.30 -41.23 19.42
N LYS A 289 -3.00 -40.37 18.69
CA LYS A 289 -4.45 -40.51 18.41
C LYS A 289 -4.79 -41.74 17.55
N ALA A 290 -3.87 -42.19 16.68
CA ALA A 290 -4.06 -43.40 15.90
C ALA A 290 -3.88 -44.67 16.75
N LYS A 291 -2.92 -44.66 17.69
CA LYS A 291 -2.69 -45.80 18.62
C LYS A 291 -3.79 -45.95 19.68
N SER A 292 -4.49 -44.88 20.06
CA SER A 292 -5.59 -44.95 21.04
C SER A 292 -6.93 -45.38 20.46
N LYS A 293 -7.03 -45.60 19.14
CA LYS A 293 -8.21 -46.19 18.48
C LYS A 293 -7.99 -47.70 18.27
N THR A 294 -8.04 -48.48 19.35
CA THR A 294 -8.16 -49.95 19.26
C THR A 294 -9.63 -50.30 19.01
N PRO A 295 -9.97 -51.22 18.08
CA PRO A 295 -11.37 -51.55 17.81
C PRO A 295 -11.99 -52.33 18.97
N ALA A 296 -13.17 -51.87 19.43
CA ALA A 296 -13.97 -52.58 20.41
C ALA A 296 -14.36 -53.97 19.89
N ARG A 297 -14.08 -55.02 20.68
CA ARG A 297 -14.48 -56.41 20.40
C ARG A 297 -16.01 -56.49 20.27
N LYS A 298 -16.51 -57.01 19.14
CA LYS A 298 -17.93 -57.34 18.91
C LYS A 298 -18.38 -58.45 19.90
N PRO A 299 -19.61 -58.40 20.44
CA PRO A 299 -20.11 -59.47 21.31
C PRO A 299 -20.52 -60.71 20.49
N LEU A 300 -20.21 -61.90 21.02
CA LEU A 300 -20.59 -63.19 20.44
C LEU A 300 -22.12 -63.38 20.46
N VAL A 301 -22.69 -63.68 19.29
CA VAL A 301 -24.09 -64.10 19.14
C VAL A 301 -24.21 -65.59 19.52
N LYS A 302 -25.00 -65.90 20.55
CA LYS A 302 -25.37 -67.28 20.92
C LYS A 302 -26.32 -67.86 19.86
N LYS A 303 -25.88 -68.90 19.14
CA LYS A 303 -26.75 -69.75 18.32
C LYS A 303 -27.66 -70.59 19.23
N ARG A 304 -28.98 -70.43 19.11
CA ARG A 304 -29.98 -71.37 19.63
C ARG A 304 -30.12 -72.54 18.64
N VAL A 305 -29.86 -73.74 19.12
CA VAL A 305 -30.15 -75.01 18.42
C VAL A 305 -31.60 -75.39 18.72
N ARG A 306 -32.42 -75.60 17.69
CA ARG A 306 -33.67 -76.37 17.78
C ARG A 306 -33.38 -77.79 17.30
N LYS A 307 -33.82 -78.78 18.09
CA LYS A 307 -33.87 -80.21 17.76
C LYS A 307 -35.34 -80.62 17.59
N PRO A 308 -35.60 -81.78 16.97
CA PRO A 308 -36.60 -81.98 15.92
C PRO A 308 -38.05 -81.90 16.38
#